data_AF-A0AB36XUI2-F1
#
_entry.id   AF-A0AB36XUI2-F1
#
_cell.length_a   1.000
_cell.length_b   1.000
_cell.length_c   1.000
_cell.angle_alpha   90.00
_cell.angle_beta   90.00
_cell.angle_gamma   90.00
#
_symmetry.space_group_name_H-M   'P 1'
#
loop_
_entity.id
_entity.type
_entity.pdbx_description
1 polymer ?
#
loop_
_entity_poly.entity_id
_entity_poly.type
_entity_poly.pdbx_seq_one_letter_code
_entity_poly.pdbx_strand_id
1 'polypeptide(L)'
;LWNRTDSGFPATRLVHELVADRAAETPEAVAVKFDAQTLTYGELDRQANRLARALIARGVGPEVRVAIAMPRSAEIMVAFLAVLKAGGVYVPLDIEYPRDRLLYMMQDSRARLLLTHTRALQQLPIPEGLDSLAIDRTEEWADYSDTAPDVKLHGDNLAYVIYTSGSTGLPKGVAVSHGPLVAHIIATGERYETSPADCELHFMSFAFDGSHEGWMHPLINGASVLIRDDSLWLPEYTYAQMHRHQVTMAVFPPVYLQQLAEHAERDGNPPAVRVYCFGG
;
A
#
# COMPACT_ATOMS: atom_id res chain seq x y z
N LEU A 1 -25.61 23.18 8.10
CA LEU A 1 -26.06 22.24 7.06
C LEU A 1 -24.88 21.58 6.33
N TRP A 2 -23.80 22.31 6.01
CA TRP A 2 -22.58 21.79 5.38
C TRP A 2 -21.70 20.83 6.23
N ASN A 3 -21.86 20.81 7.56
CA ASN A 3 -21.05 19.98 8.48
C ASN A 3 -21.85 18.83 9.13
N ARG A 4 -22.96 18.37 8.50
CA ARG A 4 -23.71 17.21 9.00
C ARG A 4 -23.08 15.93 8.46
N THR A 5 -22.01 15.48 9.10
CA THR A 5 -21.37 14.18 8.85
C THR A 5 -21.78 13.17 9.94
N ASP A 6 -23.08 13.14 10.29
CA ASP A 6 -23.65 12.29 11.36
C ASP A 6 -23.56 10.78 11.06
N SER A 7 -22.86 10.38 9.99
CA SER A 7 -22.33 9.03 9.85
C SER A 7 -21.24 8.83 10.89
N GLY A 8 -21.64 8.63 12.15
CA GLY A 8 -20.79 7.93 13.10
C GLY A 8 -20.36 6.64 12.40
N PHE A 9 -19.07 6.52 12.10
CA PHE A 9 -18.49 5.29 11.58
C PHE A 9 -17.94 4.51 12.78
N PRO A 10 -18.75 3.66 13.44
CA PRO A 10 -18.21 2.65 14.32
C PRO A 10 -17.61 1.58 13.42
N ALA A 11 -16.47 1.87 12.79
CA ALA A 11 -15.73 0.83 12.09
C ALA A 11 -15.25 -0.16 13.15
N THR A 12 -16.01 -1.25 13.32
CA THR A 12 -15.68 -2.37 14.20
C THR A 12 -14.56 -3.23 13.62
N ARG A 13 -14.20 -2.99 12.35
CA ARG A 13 -13.19 -3.70 11.59
C ARG A 13 -12.17 -2.71 11.02
N LEU A 14 -10.92 -3.13 10.95
CA LEU A 14 -9.79 -2.41 10.39
C LEU A 14 -9.52 -2.87 8.94
N VAL A 15 -8.79 -2.07 8.16
CA VAL A 15 -8.52 -2.33 6.73
C VAL A 15 -8.04 -3.76 6.46
N HIS A 16 -7.03 -4.24 7.21
CA HIS A 16 -6.47 -5.57 7.00
C HIS A 16 -7.44 -6.71 7.36
N GLU A 17 -8.41 -6.45 8.24
CA GLU A 17 -9.45 -7.40 8.60
C GLU A 17 -10.52 -7.47 7.51
N LEU A 18 -10.87 -6.33 6.89
CA LEU A 18 -11.79 -6.29 5.74
C LEU A 18 -11.18 -6.98 4.51
N VAL A 19 -9.86 -6.82 4.27
CA VAL A 19 -9.16 -7.58 3.22
C VAL A 19 -9.17 -9.09 3.52
N ALA A 20 -8.99 -9.48 4.78
CA ALA A 20 -9.05 -10.89 5.20
C ALA A 20 -10.46 -11.49 4.99
N ASP A 21 -11.53 -10.72 5.20
CA ASP A 21 -12.90 -11.15 4.87
C ASP A 21 -13.03 -11.47 3.38
N ARG A 22 -12.50 -10.61 2.50
CA ARG A 22 -12.51 -10.86 1.04
C ARG A 22 -11.69 -12.08 0.65
N ALA A 23 -10.59 -12.35 1.35
CA ALA A 23 -9.81 -13.58 1.14
C ALA A 23 -10.54 -14.84 1.58
N ALA A 24 -11.39 -14.77 2.62
CA ALA A 24 -12.23 -15.88 3.02
C ALA A 24 -13.43 -16.10 2.07
N GLU A 25 -14.04 -15.01 1.58
CA GLU A 25 -15.21 -15.05 0.70
C GLU A 25 -14.85 -15.46 -0.75
N THR A 26 -13.77 -14.91 -1.29
CA THR A 26 -13.37 -15.05 -2.70
C THR A 26 -11.87 -15.31 -2.84
N PRO A 27 -11.35 -16.44 -2.32
CA PRO A 27 -9.90 -16.71 -2.25
C PRO A 27 -9.23 -16.76 -3.62
N GLU A 28 -9.93 -17.18 -4.67
CA GLU A 28 -9.39 -17.34 -6.03
C GLU A 28 -9.46 -16.06 -6.87
N ALA A 29 -10.12 -15.00 -6.38
CA ALA A 29 -10.17 -13.73 -7.09
C ALA A 29 -8.81 -13.04 -7.09
N VAL A 30 -8.46 -12.36 -8.18
CA VAL A 30 -7.18 -11.64 -8.30
C VAL A 30 -7.20 -10.36 -7.45
N ALA A 31 -6.28 -10.25 -6.50
CA ALA A 31 -6.12 -9.06 -5.66
C ALA A 31 -5.06 -8.11 -6.22
N VAL A 32 -3.91 -8.63 -6.62
CA VAL A 32 -2.75 -7.83 -7.03
C VAL A 32 -2.24 -8.30 -8.39
N LYS A 33 -1.90 -7.36 -9.26
CA LYS A 33 -1.26 -7.58 -10.56
C LYS A 33 0.03 -6.78 -10.59
N PHE A 34 1.14 -7.41 -10.97
CA PHE A 34 2.43 -6.75 -11.17
C PHE A 34 3.19 -7.46 -12.30
N ASP A 35 3.46 -6.76 -13.40
CA ASP A 35 4.03 -7.36 -14.61
C ASP A 35 3.23 -8.62 -15.05
N ALA A 36 3.90 -9.77 -15.23
CA ALA A 36 3.27 -11.05 -15.54
C ALA A 36 2.75 -11.80 -14.29
N GLN A 37 3.03 -11.28 -13.10
CA GLN A 37 2.67 -11.93 -11.84
C GLN A 37 1.31 -11.45 -11.33
N THR A 38 0.59 -12.36 -10.68
CA THR A 38 -0.67 -12.08 -10.00
C THR A 38 -0.68 -12.75 -8.64
N LEU A 39 -1.27 -12.09 -7.65
CA LEU A 39 -1.64 -12.72 -6.38
C LEU A 39 -3.16 -12.74 -6.26
N THR A 40 -3.71 -13.90 -5.93
CA THR A 40 -5.11 -13.99 -5.52
C THR A 40 -5.30 -13.44 -4.10
N TYR A 41 -6.53 -13.16 -3.70
CA TYR A 41 -6.83 -12.75 -2.33
C TYR A 41 -6.39 -13.79 -1.30
N GLY A 42 -6.60 -15.08 -1.60
CA GLY A 42 -6.16 -16.17 -0.71
C GLY A 42 -4.65 -16.28 -0.61
N GLU A 43 -3.92 -16.08 -1.71
CA GLU A 43 -2.45 -16.07 -1.69
C GLU A 43 -1.90 -14.86 -0.93
N LEU A 44 -2.45 -13.68 -1.19
CA LEU A 44 -2.08 -12.44 -0.52
C LEU A 44 -2.27 -12.56 1.00
N ASP A 45 -3.43 -13.03 1.44
CA ASP A 45 -3.74 -13.17 2.87
C ASP A 45 -2.85 -14.21 3.56
N ARG A 46 -2.66 -15.39 2.96
CA ARG A 46 -1.77 -16.43 3.53
C ARG A 46 -0.34 -15.93 3.66
N GLN A 47 0.20 -15.30 2.62
CA GLN A 47 1.57 -14.75 2.66
C GLN A 47 1.68 -13.66 3.73
N ALA A 48 0.69 -12.75 3.79
CA ALA A 48 0.67 -11.68 4.78
C ALA A 48 0.55 -12.23 6.22
N ASN A 49 -0.21 -13.29 6.46
CA ASN A 49 -0.34 -13.93 7.76
C ASN A 49 0.99 -14.60 8.21
N ARG A 50 1.67 -15.32 7.31
CA ARG A 50 2.98 -15.92 7.62
C ARG A 50 4.02 -14.87 7.95
N LEU A 51 4.11 -13.83 7.11
CA LEU A 51 5.02 -12.71 7.35
C LEU A 51 4.66 -11.96 8.64
N ALA A 52 3.37 -11.71 8.91
CA ALA A 52 2.93 -11.06 10.16
C ALA A 52 3.40 -11.82 11.41
N ARG A 53 3.34 -13.15 11.40
CA ARG A 53 3.86 -13.95 12.52
C ARG A 53 5.38 -13.89 12.64
N ALA A 54 6.10 -13.87 11.51
CA ALA A 54 7.54 -13.67 11.50
C ALA A 54 7.94 -12.27 12.02
N LEU A 55 7.12 -11.25 11.77
CA LEU A 55 7.26 -9.91 12.33
C LEU A 55 6.99 -9.89 13.84
N ILE A 56 5.91 -10.55 14.30
CA ILE A 56 5.59 -10.70 15.73
C ILE A 56 6.75 -11.38 16.47
N ALA A 57 7.31 -12.46 15.91
CA ALA A 57 8.47 -13.15 16.48
C ALA A 57 9.72 -12.25 16.60
N ARG A 58 9.81 -11.18 15.80
CA ARG A 58 10.88 -10.17 15.83
C ARG A 58 10.53 -8.95 16.69
N GLY A 59 9.40 -9.00 17.40
CA GLY A 59 8.97 -7.97 18.35
C GLY A 59 8.10 -6.88 17.75
N VAL A 60 7.49 -7.11 16.58
CA VAL A 60 6.47 -6.20 16.03
C VAL A 60 5.13 -6.44 16.75
N GLY A 61 4.45 -5.35 17.07
CA GLY A 61 3.16 -5.30 17.76
C GLY A 61 2.59 -3.87 17.72
N PRO A 62 1.51 -3.59 18.47
CA PRO A 62 0.92 -2.26 18.58
C PRO A 62 1.96 -1.16 18.81
N GLU A 63 1.89 -0.07 18.03
CA GLU A 63 2.79 1.09 18.08
C GLU A 63 4.26 0.84 17.68
N VAL A 64 4.61 -0.38 17.26
CA VAL A 64 5.96 -0.71 16.78
C VAL A 64 6.07 -0.37 15.30
N ARG A 65 7.01 0.51 14.95
CA ARG A 65 7.23 0.93 13.56
C ARG A 65 8.03 -0.11 12.78
N VAL A 66 7.63 -0.36 11.54
CA VAL A 66 8.37 -1.19 10.57
C VAL A 66 8.60 -0.34 9.32
N ALA A 67 9.86 -0.05 9.01
CA ALA A 67 10.20 0.62 7.77
C ALA A 67 10.00 -0.35 6.60
N ILE A 68 9.41 0.12 5.50
CA ILE A 68 9.28 -0.64 4.26
C ILE A 68 9.98 0.17 3.17
N ALA A 69 11.16 -0.28 2.76
CA ALA A 69 11.94 0.35 1.70
C ALA A 69 12.30 -0.70 0.67
N MET A 70 11.42 -0.90 -0.32
CA MET A 70 11.62 -1.89 -1.37
C MET A 70 11.19 -1.36 -2.73
N PRO A 71 11.77 -1.89 -3.81
CA PRO A 71 11.25 -1.69 -5.15
C PRO A 71 9.79 -2.11 -5.24
N ARG A 72 9.04 -1.52 -6.17
CA ARG A 72 7.67 -1.95 -6.45
C ARG A 72 7.65 -3.41 -6.92
N SER A 73 6.70 -4.17 -6.38
CA SER A 73 6.45 -5.57 -6.71
C SER A 73 5.08 -5.99 -6.18
N ALA A 74 4.67 -7.24 -6.41
CA ALA A 74 3.44 -7.77 -5.80
C ALA A 74 3.60 -7.92 -4.27
N GLU A 75 4.79 -8.27 -3.79
CA GLU A 75 5.12 -8.51 -2.39
C GLU A 75 5.03 -7.25 -1.51
N ILE A 76 5.04 -6.04 -2.09
CA ILE A 76 4.84 -4.82 -1.30
C ILE A 76 3.47 -4.79 -0.62
N MET A 77 2.44 -5.38 -1.25
CA MET A 77 1.11 -5.53 -0.65
C MET A 77 1.14 -6.54 0.50
N VAL A 78 1.92 -7.63 0.36
CA VAL A 78 2.17 -8.59 1.43
C VAL A 78 2.84 -7.88 2.61
N ALA A 79 3.83 -7.03 2.36
CA ALA A 79 4.54 -6.27 3.40
C ALA A 79 3.59 -5.35 4.19
N PHE A 80 2.79 -4.52 3.51
CA PHE A 80 1.85 -3.62 4.18
C PHE A 80 0.82 -4.39 5.02
N LEU A 81 0.17 -5.40 4.44
CA LEU A 81 -0.83 -6.19 5.14
C LEU A 81 -0.22 -6.96 6.31
N ALA A 82 0.99 -7.49 6.16
CA ALA A 82 1.67 -8.21 7.23
C ALA A 82 1.99 -7.31 8.42
N VAL A 83 2.46 -6.08 8.19
CA VAL A 83 2.71 -5.11 9.27
C VAL A 83 1.41 -4.77 9.98
N LEU A 84 0.33 -4.48 9.25
CA LEU A 84 -0.98 -4.18 9.83
C LEU A 84 -1.54 -5.37 10.63
N LYS A 85 -1.44 -6.60 10.11
CA LYS A 85 -1.86 -7.84 10.78
C LYS A 85 -1.01 -8.15 12.02
N ALA A 86 0.27 -7.80 12.01
CA ALA A 86 1.13 -7.89 13.20
C ALA A 86 0.78 -6.82 14.26
N GLY A 87 -0.09 -5.86 13.93
CA GLY A 87 -0.40 -4.69 14.75
C GLY A 87 0.66 -3.59 14.71
N GLY A 88 1.66 -3.73 13.82
CA GLY A 88 2.69 -2.73 13.65
C GLY A 88 2.22 -1.52 12.84
N VAL A 89 3.12 -0.54 12.77
CA VAL A 89 2.93 0.73 12.07
C VAL A 89 3.89 0.76 10.90
N TYR A 90 3.41 0.69 9.66
CA TYR A 90 4.35 0.73 8.53
C TYR A 90 4.83 2.15 8.26
N VAL A 91 6.08 2.27 7.83
CA VAL A 91 6.72 3.53 7.44
C VAL A 91 7.25 3.34 6.02
N PRO A 92 6.49 3.73 4.98
CA PRO A 92 6.91 3.49 3.61
C PRO A 92 7.97 4.50 3.20
N LEU A 93 9.06 4.01 2.63
CA LEU A 93 10.20 4.80 2.19
C LEU A 93 10.43 4.53 0.70
N ASP A 94 10.53 5.60 -0.09
CA ASP A 94 10.88 5.50 -1.49
C ASP A 94 12.38 5.28 -1.64
N ILE A 95 12.77 4.14 -2.21
CA ILE A 95 14.19 3.77 -2.36
C ILE A 95 14.94 4.71 -3.31
N GLU A 96 14.23 5.49 -4.13
CA GLU A 96 14.82 6.50 -5.03
C GLU A 96 15.16 7.80 -4.29
N TYR A 97 14.75 7.96 -3.03
CA TYR A 97 15.12 9.13 -2.24
C TYR A 97 16.64 9.22 -2.00
N PRO A 98 17.18 10.45 -1.87
CA PRO A 98 18.59 10.63 -1.54
C PRO A 98 18.99 9.85 -0.29
N ARG A 99 20.20 9.29 -0.30
CA ARG A 99 20.74 8.43 0.76
C ARG A 99 20.60 9.06 2.15
N ASP A 100 20.98 10.33 2.31
CA ASP A 100 20.92 11.01 3.62
C ASP A 100 19.47 11.21 4.10
N ARG A 101 18.53 11.36 3.17
CA ARG A 101 17.10 11.46 3.48
C ARG A 101 16.55 10.12 3.98
N LEU A 102 16.88 9.02 3.31
CA LEU A 102 16.51 7.67 3.76
C LEU A 102 17.09 7.36 5.14
N LEU A 103 18.37 7.65 5.36
CA LEU A 103 19.04 7.45 6.64
C LEU A 103 18.33 8.22 7.77
N TYR A 104 18.05 9.51 7.53
CA TYR A 104 17.33 10.35 8.46
C TYR A 104 15.93 9.78 8.78
N MET A 105 15.14 9.40 7.78
CA MET A 105 13.78 8.88 7.98
C MET A 105 13.77 7.55 8.73
N MET A 106 14.73 6.65 8.46
CA MET A 106 14.90 5.40 9.20
C MET A 106 15.26 5.67 10.68
N GLN A 107 16.15 6.62 10.95
CA GLN A 107 16.52 6.99 12.32
C GLN A 107 15.39 7.70 13.09
N ASP A 108 14.76 8.71 12.49
CA ASP A 108 13.70 9.51 13.11
C ASP A 108 12.45 8.66 13.40
N SER A 109 12.13 7.72 12.50
CA SER A 109 10.96 6.84 12.67
C SER A 109 11.10 5.87 13.85
N ARG A 110 12.33 5.63 14.31
CA ARG A 110 12.68 4.61 15.31
C ARG A 110 12.09 3.25 14.95
N ALA A 111 12.12 2.91 13.66
CA ALA A 111 11.67 1.61 13.18
C ALA A 111 12.42 0.49 13.91
N ARG A 112 11.68 -0.54 14.32
CA ARG A 112 12.23 -1.74 14.95
C ARG A 112 12.89 -2.66 13.92
N LEU A 113 12.33 -2.68 12.71
CA LEU A 113 12.72 -3.56 11.63
C LEU A 113 12.57 -2.83 10.29
N LEU A 114 13.44 -3.16 9.35
CA LEU A 114 13.32 -2.81 7.93
C LEU A 114 12.87 -4.02 7.11
N LEU A 115 11.79 -3.87 6.35
CA LEU A 115 11.42 -4.79 5.27
C LEU A 115 11.93 -4.25 3.94
N THR A 116 12.58 -5.12 3.18
CA THR A 116 13.15 -4.80 1.87
C THR A 116 13.32 -6.08 1.02
N HIS A 117 13.73 -5.95 -0.24
CA HIS A 117 14.26 -7.06 -1.04
C HIS A 117 15.77 -7.24 -0.82
N THR A 118 16.26 -8.46 -1.05
CA THR A 118 17.68 -8.80 -0.98
C THR A 118 18.53 -7.92 -1.90
N ARG A 119 18.03 -7.61 -3.11
CA ARG A 119 18.71 -6.72 -4.06
C ARG A 119 18.81 -5.26 -3.58
N ALA A 120 17.84 -4.81 -2.79
CA ALA A 120 17.80 -3.43 -2.29
C ALA A 120 18.59 -3.28 -0.98
N LEU A 121 18.73 -4.35 -0.17
CA LEU A 121 19.56 -4.34 1.05
C LEU A 121 20.95 -3.76 0.82
N GLN A 122 21.59 -4.10 -0.30
CA GLN A 122 22.95 -3.66 -0.61
C GLN A 122 23.06 -2.17 -0.97
N GLN A 123 21.94 -1.51 -1.28
CA GLN A 123 21.90 -0.13 -1.77
C GLN A 123 21.38 0.84 -0.72
N LEU A 124 20.63 0.34 0.27
CA LEU A 124 20.00 1.17 1.29
C LEU A 124 20.99 1.64 2.37
N PRO A 125 20.89 2.89 2.86
CA PRO A 125 21.68 3.39 3.96
C PRO A 125 21.09 2.96 5.31
N ILE A 126 21.17 1.66 5.60
CA ILE A 126 20.61 1.09 6.82
C ILE A 126 21.40 1.62 8.04
N PRO A 127 20.75 2.28 9.02
CA PRO A 127 21.41 2.69 10.26
C PRO A 127 21.98 1.50 11.03
N GLU A 128 23.09 1.72 11.75
CA GLU A 128 23.62 0.72 12.66
C GLU A 128 22.58 0.31 13.72
N GLY A 129 22.40 -0.99 13.91
CA GLY A 129 21.44 -1.55 14.87
C GLY A 129 19.99 -1.65 14.36
N LEU A 130 19.68 -1.25 13.12
CA LEU A 130 18.40 -1.54 12.50
C LEU A 130 18.42 -2.92 11.84
N ASP A 131 17.73 -3.88 12.45
CA ASP A 131 17.55 -5.20 11.86
C ASP A 131 16.74 -5.12 10.56
N SER A 132 17.04 -6.00 9.62
CA SER A 132 16.34 -6.10 8.34
C SER A 132 15.84 -7.51 8.05
N LEU A 133 14.68 -7.61 7.42
CA LEU A 133 14.12 -8.86 6.90
C LEU A 133 13.90 -8.72 5.39
N ALA A 134 14.51 -9.63 4.62
CA ALA A 134 14.34 -9.70 3.19
C ALA A 134 13.02 -10.43 2.85
N ILE A 135 12.05 -9.74 2.24
CA ILE A 135 10.73 -10.33 1.97
C ILE A 135 10.78 -11.37 0.85
N ASP A 136 11.73 -11.25 -0.09
CA ASP A 136 12.00 -12.19 -1.18
C ASP A 136 12.69 -13.48 -0.71
N ARG A 137 13.14 -13.55 0.55
CA ARG A 137 13.66 -14.76 1.20
C ARG A 137 12.56 -15.50 1.94
N THR A 138 11.63 -16.05 1.16
CA THR A 138 10.42 -16.70 1.69
C THR A 138 10.74 -17.85 2.63
N GLU A 139 11.90 -18.51 2.50
CA GLU A 139 12.35 -19.56 3.41
C GLU A 139 12.51 -19.10 4.87
N GLU A 140 12.70 -17.80 5.13
CA GLU A 140 12.84 -17.26 6.48
C GLU A 140 11.51 -17.14 7.25
N TRP A 141 10.38 -17.23 6.53
CA TRP A 141 9.05 -17.02 7.11
C TRP A 141 7.99 -18.00 6.58
N ALA A 142 8.32 -18.84 5.61
CA ALA A 142 7.41 -19.83 5.05
C ALA A 142 6.92 -20.84 6.08
N ASP A 143 7.71 -21.21 7.10
CA ASP A 143 7.30 -22.21 8.09
C ASP A 143 6.32 -21.67 9.15
N TYR A 144 6.06 -20.37 9.18
CA TYR A 144 5.02 -19.82 10.06
C TYR A 144 3.63 -20.22 9.57
N SER A 145 2.67 -20.29 10.50
CA SER A 145 1.27 -20.53 10.18
C SER A 145 0.70 -19.43 9.28
N ASP A 146 -0.10 -19.80 8.29
CA ASP A 146 -0.87 -18.88 7.45
C ASP A 146 -2.22 -18.49 8.06
N THR A 147 -2.54 -18.92 9.27
CA THR A 147 -3.69 -18.42 10.02
C THR A 147 -3.38 -17.01 10.52
N ALA A 148 -4.34 -16.09 10.37
CA ALA A 148 -4.23 -14.73 10.88
C ALA A 148 -3.78 -14.71 12.35
N PRO A 149 -2.83 -13.83 12.73
CA PRO A 149 -2.45 -13.67 14.13
C PRO A 149 -3.59 -13.03 14.93
N ASP A 150 -3.77 -13.45 16.18
CA ASP A 150 -4.74 -12.85 17.10
C ASP A 150 -4.10 -11.66 17.82
N VAL A 151 -4.15 -10.49 17.17
CA VAL A 151 -3.64 -9.21 17.71
C VAL A 151 -4.81 -8.27 17.93
N LYS A 152 -4.99 -7.83 19.19
CA LYS A 152 -6.04 -6.87 19.54
C LYS A 152 -5.56 -5.44 19.26
N LEU A 153 -6.27 -4.74 18.39
CA LEU A 153 -6.02 -3.34 18.05
C LEU A 153 -7.23 -2.47 18.36
N HIS A 154 -6.98 -1.24 18.80
CA HIS A 154 -7.98 -0.18 18.90
C HIS A 154 -7.90 0.72 17.67
N GLY A 155 -9.00 1.41 17.33
CA GLY A 155 -9.02 2.38 16.23
C GLY A 155 -8.01 3.53 16.41
N ASP A 156 -7.58 3.80 17.64
CA ASP A 156 -6.57 4.84 17.92
C ASP A 156 -5.14 4.37 17.68
N ASN A 157 -4.90 3.05 17.56
CA ASN A 157 -3.58 2.55 17.23
C ASN A 157 -3.15 3.03 15.85
N LEU A 158 -1.87 3.36 15.73
CA LEU A 158 -1.30 3.82 14.46
C LEU A 158 -1.32 2.70 13.41
N ALA A 159 -1.73 3.04 12.19
CA ALA A 159 -1.63 2.17 11.02
C ALA A 159 -0.34 2.44 10.24
N TYR A 160 0.00 3.72 10.08
CA TYR A 160 1.22 4.12 9.37
C TYR A 160 1.80 5.46 9.84
N VAL A 161 3.06 5.69 9.44
CA VAL A 161 3.71 7.01 9.45
C VAL A 161 4.27 7.32 8.07
N ILE A 162 3.83 8.42 7.46
CA ILE A 162 4.33 8.88 6.16
C ILE A 162 5.04 10.21 6.33
N TYR A 163 6.22 10.35 5.72
CA TYR A 163 7.00 11.57 5.83
C TYR A 163 6.63 12.58 4.74
N THR A 164 6.38 13.81 5.17
CA THR A 164 6.12 14.94 4.28
C THR A 164 7.28 15.94 4.32
N SER A 165 7.36 16.84 3.33
CA SER A 165 8.33 17.94 3.35
C SER A 165 8.05 18.86 4.55
N GLY A 166 9.03 19.00 5.44
CA GLY A 166 8.91 19.93 6.57
C GLY A 166 9.24 21.36 6.14
N SER A 167 8.47 22.32 6.66
CA SER A 167 8.77 23.76 6.52
C SER A 167 10.15 24.17 7.07
N THR A 168 10.73 23.35 7.94
CA THR A 168 12.04 23.52 8.58
C THR A 168 13.19 22.82 7.83
N GLY A 169 12.93 22.30 6.63
CA GLY A 169 13.92 21.62 5.77
C GLY A 169 14.05 20.11 6.02
N LEU A 170 13.82 19.63 7.25
CA LEU A 170 13.80 18.20 7.56
C LEU A 170 12.39 17.60 7.37
N PRO A 171 12.27 16.40 6.78
CA PRO A 171 11.00 15.69 6.67
C PRO A 171 10.33 15.44 8.03
N LYS A 172 9.00 15.47 8.08
CA LYS A 172 8.21 15.21 9.30
C LYS A 172 7.30 14.00 9.10
N GLY A 173 7.34 13.05 10.04
CA GLY A 173 6.44 11.90 10.05
C GLY A 173 5.02 12.28 10.47
N VAL A 174 4.05 12.08 9.58
CA VAL A 174 2.62 12.21 9.86
C VAL A 174 2.09 10.83 10.24
N ALA A 175 1.63 10.70 11.48
CA ALA A 175 1.11 9.45 12.02
C ALA A 175 -0.41 9.38 11.82
N VAL A 176 -0.91 8.27 11.29
CA VAL A 176 -2.33 8.06 11.02
C VAL A 176 -2.81 6.80 11.72
N SER A 177 -3.90 6.95 12.49
CA SER A 177 -4.54 5.85 13.22
C SER A 177 -5.49 5.05 12.35
N HIS A 178 -5.68 3.79 12.74
CA HIS A 178 -6.53 2.82 12.06
C HIS A 178 -7.99 3.27 11.86
N GLY A 179 -8.60 3.90 12.86
CA GLY A 179 -10.01 4.29 12.89
C GLY A 179 -10.37 5.33 11.84
N PRO A 180 -9.73 6.53 11.85
CA PRO A 180 -9.93 7.52 10.79
C PRO A 180 -9.57 6.99 9.41
N LEU A 181 -8.52 6.16 9.31
CA LEU A 181 -8.11 5.54 8.05
C LEU A 181 -9.20 4.65 7.47
N VAL A 182 -9.72 3.67 8.23
CA VAL A 182 -10.72 2.74 7.70
C VAL A 182 -12.03 3.45 7.36
N ALA A 183 -12.43 4.47 8.12
CA ALA A 183 -13.59 5.29 7.81
C ALA A 183 -13.42 6.02 6.47
N HIS A 184 -12.23 6.61 6.23
CA HIS A 184 -11.88 7.24 4.95
C HIS A 184 -11.96 6.23 3.80
N ILE A 185 -11.33 5.07 3.94
CA ILE A 185 -11.27 4.05 2.88
C ILE A 185 -12.66 3.48 2.53
N ILE A 186 -13.52 3.25 3.53
CA ILE A 186 -14.91 2.82 3.29
C ILE A 186 -15.67 3.90 2.52
N ALA A 187 -15.62 5.16 3.00
CA ALA A 187 -16.31 6.27 2.36
C ALA A 187 -15.83 6.50 0.92
N THR A 188 -14.53 6.36 0.66
CA THR A 188 -13.98 6.39 -0.70
C THR A 188 -14.54 5.26 -1.56
N GLY A 189 -14.49 4.02 -1.06
CA GLY A 189 -14.99 2.86 -1.80
C GLY A 189 -16.46 3.01 -2.19
N GLU A 190 -17.30 3.49 -1.26
CA GLU A 190 -18.70 3.83 -1.50
C GLU A 190 -18.85 4.95 -2.53
N ARG A 191 -18.08 6.04 -2.38
CA ARG A 191 -18.14 7.21 -3.26
C ARG A 191 -17.76 6.90 -4.70
N TYR A 192 -16.79 6.00 -4.87
CA TYR A 192 -16.35 5.50 -6.18
C TYR A 192 -17.18 4.30 -6.64
N GLU A 193 -18.13 3.80 -5.86
CA GLU A 193 -18.91 2.60 -6.19
C GLU A 193 -17.98 1.43 -6.57
N THR A 194 -16.92 1.23 -5.77
CA THR A 194 -15.91 0.20 -6.05
C THR A 194 -16.50 -1.19 -5.93
N SER A 195 -16.21 -2.05 -6.91
CA SER A 195 -16.77 -3.40 -6.99
C SER A 195 -15.70 -4.43 -7.38
N PRO A 196 -15.97 -5.74 -7.22
CA PRO A 196 -15.04 -6.78 -7.66
C PRO A 196 -14.69 -6.78 -9.15
N ALA A 197 -15.47 -6.08 -9.99
CA ALA A 197 -15.19 -5.92 -11.41
C ALA A 197 -14.09 -4.88 -11.71
N ASP A 198 -13.66 -4.12 -10.69
CA ASP A 198 -12.74 -3.00 -10.88
C ASP A 198 -11.26 -3.38 -10.84
N CYS A 199 -10.46 -2.54 -11.50
CA CYS A 199 -9.01 -2.58 -11.45
C CYS A 199 -8.45 -1.16 -11.25
N GLU A 200 -7.85 -0.93 -10.10
CA GLU A 200 -7.16 0.33 -9.75
C GLU A 200 -5.70 0.28 -10.22
N LEU A 201 -5.25 1.29 -10.97
CA LEU A 201 -3.83 1.46 -11.26
C LEU A 201 -3.15 2.23 -10.12
N HIS A 202 -2.33 1.53 -9.34
CA HIS A 202 -1.50 2.15 -8.32
C HIS A 202 -0.26 2.81 -8.94
N PHE A 203 -0.44 4.05 -9.40
CA PHE A 203 0.59 4.83 -10.08
C PHE A 203 1.51 5.61 -9.12
N MET A 204 0.95 6.24 -8.10
CA MET A 204 1.66 7.13 -7.17
C MET A 204 2.72 6.38 -6.34
N SER A 205 3.71 7.11 -5.78
CA SER A 205 4.71 6.52 -4.87
C SER A 205 4.03 6.04 -3.59
N PHE A 206 4.43 4.87 -3.09
CA PHE A 206 4.00 4.38 -1.78
C PHE A 206 4.51 5.23 -0.61
N ALA A 207 5.43 6.18 -0.83
CA ALA A 207 5.82 7.15 0.18
C ALA A 207 4.90 8.39 0.21
N PHE A 208 3.84 8.43 -0.60
CA PHE A 208 2.85 9.50 -0.64
C PHE A 208 1.54 9.03 0.02
N ASP A 209 0.95 9.86 0.88
CA ASP A 209 -0.26 9.50 1.63
C ASP A 209 -1.45 9.20 0.72
N GLY A 210 -1.71 10.05 -0.28
CA GLY A 210 -2.81 9.87 -1.22
C GLY A 210 -2.72 8.59 -2.06
N SER A 211 -1.55 7.93 -2.14
CA SER A 211 -1.45 6.65 -2.88
C SER A 211 -2.09 5.49 -2.14
N HIS A 212 -2.20 5.55 -0.81
CA HIS A 212 -2.61 4.41 0.01
C HIS A 212 -4.11 4.12 -0.14
N GLU A 213 -4.89 5.15 -0.48
CA GLU A 213 -6.25 4.99 -0.95
C GLU A 213 -6.32 3.99 -2.11
N GLY A 214 -5.48 4.18 -3.14
CA GLY A 214 -5.43 3.40 -4.38
C GLY A 214 -4.95 1.95 -4.25
N TRP A 215 -4.82 1.42 -3.04
CA TRP A 215 -4.78 -0.02 -2.83
C TRP A 215 -5.72 -0.50 -1.72
N MET A 216 -6.03 0.34 -0.74
CA MET A 216 -6.92 -0.04 0.34
C MET A 216 -8.39 -0.13 -0.10
N HIS A 217 -8.94 0.89 -0.77
CA HIS A 217 -10.38 0.86 -1.15
C HIS A 217 -10.70 -0.23 -2.18
N PRO A 218 -9.84 -0.53 -3.17
CA PRO A 218 -10.08 -1.66 -4.07
C PRO A 218 -10.07 -2.98 -3.31
N LEU A 219 -9.08 -3.20 -2.45
CA LEU A 219 -8.91 -4.49 -1.78
C LEU A 219 -10.01 -4.78 -0.76
N ILE A 220 -10.51 -3.80 0.00
CA ILE A 220 -11.64 -4.05 0.92
C ILE A 220 -12.96 -4.34 0.19
N ASN A 221 -13.07 -3.95 -1.09
CA ASN A 221 -14.26 -4.13 -1.93
C ASN A 221 -14.14 -5.30 -2.93
N GLY A 222 -13.09 -6.11 -2.84
CA GLY A 222 -12.91 -7.30 -3.71
C GLY A 222 -12.37 -6.98 -5.11
N ALA A 223 -12.00 -5.73 -5.40
CA ALA A 223 -11.42 -5.32 -6.67
C ALA A 223 -9.94 -5.71 -6.78
N SER A 224 -9.32 -5.48 -7.95
CA SER A 224 -7.89 -5.74 -8.16
C SER A 224 -7.06 -4.46 -8.20
N VAL A 225 -5.79 -4.56 -7.82
CA VAL A 225 -4.81 -3.45 -7.88
C VAL A 225 -3.70 -3.83 -8.87
N LEU A 226 -3.49 -3.00 -9.89
CA LEU A 226 -2.35 -3.07 -10.79
C LEU A 226 -1.24 -2.15 -10.25
N ILE A 227 -0.10 -2.73 -9.91
CA ILE A 227 1.08 -1.99 -9.44
C ILE A 227 2.00 -1.76 -10.62
N ARG A 228 2.32 -0.51 -10.93
CA ARG A 228 3.39 -0.20 -11.90
C ARG A 228 4.77 -0.52 -11.32
N ASP A 229 5.76 -0.76 -12.16
CA ASP A 229 7.14 -0.83 -11.71
C ASP A 229 7.72 0.55 -11.39
N ASP A 230 8.97 0.58 -10.92
CA ASP A 230 9.68 1.81 -10.57
C ASP A 230 10.08 2.64 -11.81
N SER A 231 9.96 2.09 -13.02
CA SER A 231 10.34 2.82 -14.23
C SER A 231 9.39 4.00 -14.50
N LEU A 232 9.91 5.02 -15.18
CA LEU A 232 9.10 6.14 -15.63
C LEU A 232 8.22 5.69 -16.79
N TRP A 233 6.94 5.45 -16.52
CA TRP A 233 5.97 5.15 -17.57
C TRP A 233 5.62 6.43 -18.32
N LEU A 234 5.95 6.49 -19.61
CA LEU A 234 5.45 7.54 -20.50
C LEU A 234 3.94 7.38 -20.71
N PRO A 235 3.20 8.47 -21.03
CA PRO A 235 1.75 8.41 -21.26
C PRO A 235 1.32 7.29 -22.21
N GLU A 236 2.05 7.11 -23.32
CA GLU A 236 1.80 6.07 -24.32
C GLU A 236 1.83 4.66 -23.70
N TYR A 237 2.81 4.40 -22.84
CA TYR A 237 2.98 3.11 -22.20
C TYR A 237 1.93 2.90 -21.11
N THR A 238 1.69 3.91 -20.27
CA THR A 238 0.62 3.87 -19.25
C THR A 238 -0.73 3.58 -19.89
N TYR A 239 -1.05 4.25 -20.99
CA TYR A 239 -2.28 4.05 -21.74
C TYR A 239 -2.42 2.61 -22.25
N ALA A 240 -1.34 2.06 -22.81
CA ALA A 240 -1.31 0.66 -23.25
C ALA A 240 -1.50 -0.33 -22.07
N GLN A 241 -0.91 -0.06 -20.90
CA GLN A 241 -1.11 -0.89 -19.72
C GLN A 241 -2.54 -0.79 -19.18
N MET A 242 -3.15 0.39 -19.19
CA MET A 242 -4.54 0.59 -18.79
C MET A 242 -5.50 -0.23 -19.65
N HIS A 243 -5.27 -0.27 -20.96
CA HIS A 243 -6.01 -1.16 -21.87
C HIS A 243 -5.74 -2.63 -21.60
N ARG A 244 -4.47 -3.03 -21.52
CA ARG A 244 -4.08 -4.43 -21.32
C ARG A 244 -4.70 -5.04 -20.07
N HIS A 245 -4.73 -4.28 -18.98
CA HIS A 245 -5.18 -4.76 -17.68
C HIS A 245 -6.62 -4.36 -17.34
N GLN A 246 -7.33 -3.71 -18.26
CA GLN A 246 -8.71 -3.24 -18.09
C GLN A 246 -8.83 -2.37 -16.84
N VAL A 247 -7.95 -1.38 -16.70
CA VAL A 247 -7.98 -0.43 -15.60
C VAL A 247 -9.29 0.36 -15.65
N THR A 248 -10.00 0.39 -14.54
CA THR A 248 -11.29 1.10 -14.39
C THR A 248 -11.17 2.33 -13.49
N MET A 249 -10.12 2.41 -12.67
CA MET A 249 -9.89 3.50 -11.74
C MET A 249 -8.39 3.84 -11.68
N ALA A 250 -8.06 5.12 -11.60
CA ALA A 250 -6.67 5.55 -11.51
C ALA A 250 -6.53 6.93 -10.85
N VAL A 251 -5.45 7.07 -10.06
CA VAL A 251 -5.03 8.34 -9.46
C VAL A 251 -3.73 8.82 -10.11
N PHE A 252 -3.69 10.06 -10.59
CA PHE A 252 -2.50 10.66 -11.20
C PHE A 252 -2.16 12.05 -10.64
N PRO A 253 -0.87 12.44 -10.63
CA PRO A 253 -0.50 13.85 -10.45
C PRO A 253 -1.13 14.71 -11.54
N PRO A 254 -1.57 15.95 -11.26
CA PRO A 254 -2.26 16.80 -12.25
C PRO A 254 -1.48 16.97 -13.57
N VAL A 255 -0.16 17.19 -13.48
CA VAL A 255 0.71 17.35 -14.66
C VAL A 255 0.76 16.08 -15.51
N TYR A 256 0.81 14.91 -14.87
CA TYR A 256 0.84 13.64 -15.59
C TYR A 256 -0.52 13.33 -16.23
N LEU A 257 -1.62 13.63 -15.52
CA LEU A 257 -2.97 13.46 -16.05
C LEU A 257 -3.19 14.33 -17.30
N GLN A 258 -2.65 15.56 -17.32
CA GLN A 258 -2.69 16.40 -18.51
C GLN A 258 -1.97 15.74 -19.70
N GLN A 259 -0.76 15.21 -19.49
CA GLN A 259 -0.01 14.52 -20.55
C GLN A 259 -0.73 13.26 -21.05
N LEU A 260 -1.38 12.52 -20.14
CA LEU A 260 -2.20 11.36 -20.48
C LEU A 260 -3.43 11.76 -21.30
N ALA A 261 -4.08 12.88 -20.95
CA ALA A 261 -5.20 13.42 -21.72
C ALA A 261 -4.78 13.87 -23.13
N GLU A 262 -3.64 14.57 -23.26
CA GLU A 262 -3.07 14.96 -24.56
C GLU A 262 -2.69 13.75 -25.43
N HIS A 263 -2.28 12.64 -24.81
CA HIS A 263 -2.09 11.37 -25.50
C HIS A 263 -3.43 10.76 -25.94
N ALA A 264 -4.43 10.71 -25.05
CA ALA A 264 -5.75 10.16 -25.31
C ALA A 264 -6.48 10.89 -26.46
N GLU A 265 -6.38 12.22 -26.52
CA GLU A 265 -6.96 13.03 -27.60
C GLU A 265 -6.36 12.71 -28.98
N ARG A 266 -5.06 12.37 -29.02
CA ARG A 266 -4.36 12.01 -30.25
C ARG A 266 -4.68 10.58 -30.70
N ASP A 267 -4.78 9.64 -29.75
CA ASP A 267 -4.99 8.22 -30.02
C ASP A 267 -6.47 7.89 -30.33
N GLY A 268 -7.41 8.54 -29.66
CA GLY A 268 -8.85 8.41 -29.91
C GLY A 268 -9.50 7.11 -29.39
N ASN A 269 -8.78 6.30 -28.61
CA ASN A 269 -9.27 5.05 -28.01
C ASN A 269 -9.12 5.04 -26.48
N PRO A 270 -9.94 5.80 -25.71
CA PRO A 270 -9.78 5.94 -24.26
C PRO A 270 -9.94 4.59 -23.53
N PRO A 271 -9.15 4.31 -22.47
CA PRO A 271 -9.34 3.12 -21.65
C PRO A 271 -10.69 3.17 -20.93
N ALA A 272 -11.18 2.01 -20.47
CA ALA A 272 -12.47 1.87 -19.79
C ALA A 272 -12.52 2.47 -18.36
N VAL A 273 -11.67 3.46 -18.07
CA VAL A 273 -11.60 4.12 -16.77
C VAL A 273 -12.87 4.94 -16.53
N ARG A 274 -13.56 4.61 -15.44
CA ARG A 274 -14.77 5.28 -14.97
C ARG A 274 -14.48 6.30 -13.87
N VAL A 275 -13.36 6.17 -13.15
CA VAL A 275 -12.93 7.11 -12.10
C VAL A 275 -11.49 7.54 -12.35
N TYR A 276 -11.30 8.83 -12.62
CA TYR A 276 -10.00 9.49 -12.56
C TYR A 276 -9.97 10.40 -11.34
N CYS A 277 -8.99 10.18 -10.47
CA CYS A 277 -8.70 11.05 -9.34
C CYS A 277 -7.36 11.77 -9.57
N PHE A 278 -7.26 12.99 -9.09
CA PHE A 278 -6.03 13.77 -9.18
C PHE A 278 -5.89 14.66 -7.95
N GLY A 279 -4.64 14.85 -7.54
CA GLY A 279 -4.29 15.61 -6.34
C GLY A 279 -2.77 15.61 -6.13
N GLY A 280 -2.30 16.49 -5.26
CA GLY A 280 -0.90 16.65 -4.92
C GLY A 280 -0.71 17.74 -3.88
#